data_AF-A0A926NG16-F1
#
_entry.id   AF-A0A926NG16-F1
#
_cell.length_a   1.000
_cell.length_b   1.000
_cell.length_c   1.000
_cell.angle_alpha   90.00
_cell.angle_beta   90.00
_cell.angle_gamma   90.00
#
_symmetry.space_group_name_H-M   'P 1'
#
loop_
_entity.id
_entity.type
_entity.pdbx_description
1 polymer ?
#
loop_
_entity_poly.entity_id
_entity_poly.type
_entity_poly.pdbx_seq_one_letter_code
_entity_poly.pdbx_strand_id
1 'polypeptide(L)'
;MIEEIIYFSIMIFGYFLSLQWLSILMFLAFEWIFVDYLGIDIFENPETPFDKVGIFFMKLFFGSGIFLYLKLKKRKWIQRKLYMLIALILQGILSIIVYYIITLPLDFIFS
;
A
#
# COMPACT_ATOMS: atom_id res chain seq x y z
N MET A 1 29.74 5.12 -5.81
CA MET A 1 29.33 4.77 -4.43
C MET A 1 28.17 5.61 -3.91
N ILE A 2 28.28 6.93 -3.72
CA ILE A 2 27.15 7.75 -3.21
C ILE A 2 25.99 7.81 -4.21
N GLU A 3 26.27 8.08 -5.49
CA GLU A 3 25.28 8.07 -6.57
C GLU A 3 24.53 6.72 -6.69
N GLU A 4 25.26 5.61 -6.57
CA GLU A 4 24.68 4.26 -6.61
C GLU A 4 23.73 4.01 -5.43
N ILE A 5 24.08 4.49 -4.23
CA ILE A 5 23.23 4.39 -3.03
C ILE A 5 21.96 5.22 -3.22
N ILE A 6 22.07 6.43 -3.79
CA ILE A 6 20.92 7.31 -4.07
C ILE A 6 20.00 6.66 -5.10
N TYR A 7 20.57 6.17 -6.22
CA TYR A 7 19.82 5.47 -7.25
C TYR A 7 19.06 4.27 -6.66
N PHE A 8 19.74 3.43 -5.88
CA PHE A 8 19.12 2.27 -5.24
C PHE A 8 17.99 2.67 -4.27
N SER A 9 18.17 3.76 -3.52
CA SER A 9 17.17 4.30 -2.60
C SER A 9 15.92 4.80 -3.33
N ILE A 10 16.10 5.51 -4.45
CA ILE A 10 15.01 5.98 -5.32
C ILE A 10 14.23 4.79 -5.88
N MET A 11 14.93 3.75 -6.34
CA MET A 11 14.30 2.53 -6.87
C MET A 11 13.46 1.81 -5.80
N ILE A 12 14.00 1.64 -4.59
CA ILE A 12 13.25 1.04 -3.47
C ILE A 12 12.01 1.88 -3.13
N PHE A 13 12.16 3.20 -3.12
CA PHE A 13 11.06 4.10 -2.80
C PHE A 13 9.94 4.03 -3.86
N GLY A 14 10.29 4.07 -5.14
CA GLY A 14 9.33 3.90 -6.24
C GLY A 14 8.63 2.53 -6.22
N TYR A 15 9.38 1.47 -5.90
CA TYR A 15 8.83 0.13 -5.70
C TYR A 15 7.84 0.08 -4.53
N PHE A 16 8.19 0.70 -3.39
CA PHE A 16 7.31 0.78 -2.23
C PHE A 16 5.99 1.52 -2.53
N LEU A 17 6.04 2.64 -3.25
CA LEU A 17 4.85 3.37 -3.67
C LEU A 17 3.97 2.53 -4.61
N SER A 18 4.60 1.80 -5.53
CA SER A 18 3.91 0.89 -6.46
C SER A 18 3.23 -0.27 -5.73
N LEU A 19 3.85 -0.80 -4.66
CA LEU A 19 3.25 -1.80 -3.79
C LEU A 19 2.01 -1.27 -3.06
N GLN A 20 2.03 -0.03 -2.59
CA GLN A 20 0.85 0.58 -1.97
C GLN A 20 -0.31 0.75 -2.96
N TRP A 21 0.00 1.09 -4.20
CA TRP A 21 -1.01 1.15 -5.26
C TRP A 21 -1.56 -0.24 -5.60
N LEU A 22 -0.66 -1.23 -5.79
CA LEU A 22 -1.02 -2.63 -6.04
C LEU A 22 -1.87 -3.20 -4.91
N SER A 23 -1.60 -2.82 -3.66
CA SER A 23 -2.38 -3.23 -2.51
C SER A 23 -3.86 -2.86 -2.65
N ILE A 24 -4.18 -1.64 -3.11
CA ILE A 24 -5.57 -1.22 -3.34
C ILE A 24 -6.19 -2.06 -4.46
N LEU A 25 -5.44 -2.32 -5.54
CA LEU A 25 -5.89 -3.15 -6.65
C LEU A 25 -6.20 -4.59 -6.20
N MET A 26 -5.35 -5.17 -5.34
CA MET A 26 -5.53 -6.50 -4.78
C MET A 26 -6.81 -6.57 -3.95
N PHE A 27 -7.10 -5.57 -3.13
CA PHE A 27 -8.36 -5.50 -2.39
C PHE A 27 -9.57 -5.21 -3.28
N LEU A 28 -9.39 -4.45 -4.36
CA LEU A 28 -10.44 -4.19 -5.33
C LEU A 28 -10.84 -5.47 -6.07
N ALA A 29 -9.87 -6.27 -6.54
CA ALA A 29 -10.11 -7.47 -7.35
C ALA A 29 -10.30 -8.75 -6.51
N PHE A 30 -9.50 -8.93 -5.46
CA PHE A 30 -9.35 -10.19 -4.73
C PHE A 30 -9.69 -10.08 -3.24
N GLU A 31 -10.61 -9.19 -2.88
CA GLU A 31 -11.07 -8.97 -1.49
C GLU A 31 -11.32 -10.27 -0.71
N TRP A 32 -11.99 -11.24 -1.32
CA TRP A 32 -12.36 -12.52 -0.68
C TRP A 32 -11.13 -13.31 -0.20
N ILE A 33 -10.00 -13.25 -0.91
CA ILE A 33 -8.76 -13.92 -0.49
C ILE A 33 -8.27 -13.30 0.83
N PHE A 34 -8.34 -11.99 0.97
CA PHE A 34 -7.88 -11.33 2.18
C PHE A 34 -8.85 -11.49 3.34
N VAL A 35 -10.16 -11.46 3.08
CA VAL A 35 -11.19 -11.57 4.11
C VAL A 35 -11.34 -13.01 4.59
N ASP A 36 -11.54 -13.94 3.67
CA ASP A 36 -11.97 -15.30 3.98
C ASP A 36 -10.77 -16.25 4.19
N TYR A 37 -9.67 -16.07 3.44
CA TYR A 37 -8.52 -16.97 3.49
C TYR A 37 -7.43 -16.49 4.45
N LEU A 38 -7.12 -15.18 4.43
CA LEU A 38 -6.10 -14.60 5.30
C LEU A 38 -6.65 -14.15 6.66
N GLY A 39 -7.97 -14.13 6.83
CA GLY A 39 -8.61 -13.75 8.10
C GLY A 39 -8.28 -12.32 8.50
N ILE A 40 -8.87 -11.32 7.81
CA ILE A 40 -8.63 -9.90 8.12
C ILE A 40 -8.89 -9.54 9.59
N ASP A 41 -9.69 -10.30 10.31
CA ASP A 41 -9.97 -10.11 11.73
C ASP A 41 -8.70 -10.23 12.60
N ILE A 42 -7.68 -10.97 12.14
CA ILE A 42 -6.37 -11.08 12.79
C ILE A 42 -5.67 -9.71 12.89
N PHE A 43 -5.97 -8.79 11.97
CA PHE A 43 -5.41 -7.43 11.99
C PHE A 43 -6.01 -6.54 13.08
N GLU A 44 -7.19 -6.86 13.60
CA GLU A 44 -7.85 -6.11 14.65
C GLU A 44 -7.38 -6.55 16.04
N ASN A 45 -7.17 -7.86 16.26
CA ASN A 45 -6.71 -8.40 17.55
C ASN A 45 -5.65 -9.51 17.37
N PRO A 46 -4.35 -9.19 17.31
CA PRO A 46 -3.30 -10.19 17.30
C PRO A 46 -3.20 -10.94 18.64
N GLU A 47 -3.26 -12.27 18.59
CA GLU A 47 -3.19 -13.13 19.78
C GLU A 47 -1.73 -13.42 20.21
N THR A 48 -0.81 -13.58 19.24
CA THR A 48 0.59 -13.97 19.53
C THR A 48 1.63 -12.95 19.03
N PRO A 49 2.87 -12.98 19.55
CA PRO A 49 3.97 -12.16 19.05
C PRO A 49 4.32 -12.45 17.58
N PHE A 50 4.17 -13.70 17.12
CA PHE A 50 4.37 -14.07 15.72
C PHE A 50 3.32 -13.42 14.81
N ASP A 51 2.06 -13.34 15.25
CA ASP A 51 1.00 -12.66 14.51
C ASP A 51 1.29 -11.17 14.35
N LYS A 52 1.84 -10.52 15.38
CA LYS A 52 2.23 -9.10 15.32
C LYS A 52 3.27 -8.83 14.24
N VAL A 53 4.23 -9.74 14.05
CA VAL A 53 5.26 -9.63 13.00
C VAL A 53 4.62 -9.83 11.63
N GLY A 54 3.78 -10.85 11.46
CA GLY A 54 3.06 -11.08 10.20
C GLY A 54 2.17 -9.91 9.80
N ILE A 55 1.45 -9.35 10.76
CA ILE A 55 0.61 -8.15 10.58
C ILE A 55 1.46 -6.93 10.22
N PHE A 56 2.64 -6.76 10.81
CA PHE A 56 3.53 -5.68 10.46
C PHE A 56 3.92 -5.75 8.99
N PHE A 57 4.36 -6.91 8.50
CA PHE A 57 4.69 -7.09 7.09
C PHE A 57 3.47 -6.90 6.17
N MET A 58 2.32 -7.45 6.54
CA MET A 58 1.09 -7.25 5.78
C MET A 58 0.68 -5.77 5.73
N LYS A 59 0.79 -5.03 6.84
CA LYS A 59 0.53 -3.57 6.84
C LYS A 59 1.60 -2.80 6.06
N LEU A 60 2.85 -3.27 6.04
CA LEU A 60 3.92 -2.64 5.28
C LEU A 60 3.67 -2.79 3.77
N PHE A 61 3.34 -3.98 3.30
CA PHE A 61 3.16 -4.27 1.87
C PHE A 61 1.75 -3.98 1.35
N PHE A 62 0.73 -4.20 2.20
CA PHE A 62 -0.69 -4.06 1.85
C PHE A 62 -1.43 -2.97 2.65
N GLY A 63 -0.70 -2.03 3.26
CA GLY A 63 -1.25 -1.06 4.20
C GLY A 63 -2.40 -0.24 3.62
N SER A 64 -2.23 0.29 2.41
CA SER A 64 -3.25 1.15 1.77
C SER A 64 -4.55 0.40 1.50
N GLY A 65 -4.47 -0.82 0.95
CA GLY A 65 -5.62 -1.68 0.68
C GLY A 65 -6.31 -2.13 1.96
N ILE A 66 -5.56 -2.59 2.96
CA ILE A 66 -6.09 -2.99 4.28
C ILE A 66 -6.81 -1.82 4.94
N PHE A 67 -6.17 -0.64 4.98
CA PHE A 67 -6.75 0.55 5.61
C PHE A 67 -8.08 0.96 4.95
N LEU A 68 -8.11 1.02 3.62
CA LEU A 68 -9.33 1.37 2.88
C LEU A 68 -10.42 0.32 3.07
N TYR A 69 -10.05 -0.97 3.05
CA TYR A 69 -11.00 -2.05 3.29
C TYR A 69 -11.65 -1.93 4.66
N LEU A 70 -10.84 -1.82 5.73
CA LEU A 70 -11.35 -1.70 7.10
C LEU A 70 -12.25 -0.47 7.27
N LYS A 71 -11.90 0.65 6.64
CA LYS A 71 -12.71 1.87 6.66
C LYS A 71 -14.03 1.72 5.90
N LEU A 72 -14.07 0.90 4.85
CA LEU A 72 -15.23 0.69 3.99
C LEU A 72 -16.01 -0.59 4.29
N LYS A 73 -15.59 -1.40 5.28
CA LYS A 73 -16.17 -2.72 5.58
C LYS A 73 -17.67 -2.67 5.87
N LYS A 74 -18.14 -1.59 6.52
CA LYS A 74 -19.56 -1.37 6.87
C LYS A 74 -20.45 -0.98 5.67
N ARG A 75 -19.88 -0.68 4.50
CA ARG A 75 -20.65 -0.29 3.31
C ARG A 75 -21.08 -1.51 2.50
N LYS A 76 -22.09 -1.34 1.64
CA LYS A 76 -22.50 -2.35 0.66
C LYS A 76 -21.33 -2.68 -0.26
N TRP A 77 -21.22 -3.94 -0.70
CA TRP A 77 -20.12 -4.43 -1.53
C TRP A 77 -19.86 -3.55 -2.77
N ILE A 78 -20.90 -3.23 -3.56
CA ILE A 78 -20.79 -2.36 -4.75
C ILE A 78 -20.24 -0.97 -4.39
N GLN A 79 -20.73 -0.36 -3.32
CA GLN A 79 -20.26 0.96 -2.89
C GLN A 79 -18.80 0.90 -2.48
N ARG A 80 -18.38 -0.15 -1.74
CA ARG A 80 -16.99 -0.37 -1.36
C ARG A 80 -16.09 -0.48 -2.59
N LYS A 81 -16.48 -1.26 -3.61
CA LYS A 81 -15.72 -1.38 -4.86
C LYS A 81 -15.57 -0.04 -5.59
N LEU A 82 -16.64 0.74 -5.68
CA LEU A 82 -16.59 2.06 -6.30
C LEU A 82 -15.64 3.01 -5.55
N TYR A 83 -15.70 3.04 -4.22
CA TYR A 83 -14.78 3.84 -3.41
C TYR A 83 -13.32 3.38 -3.53
N MET A 84 -13.08 2.06 -3.57
CA MET A 84 -11.73 1.52 -3.80
C MET A 84 -11.19 1.88 -5.19
N LEU A 85 -12.04 1.88 -6.22
CA LEU A 85 -11.64 2.30 -7.57
C LEU A 85 -11.23 3.78 -7.60
N ILE A 86 -12.02 4.65 -6.97
CA ILE A 86 -11.67 6.08 -6.82
C ILE A 86 -10.35 6.21 -6.04
N ALA A 87 -10.21 5.48 -4.93
CA ALA A 87 -9.00 5.50 -4.13
C ALA A 87 -7.77 4.98 -4.88
N LEU A 88 -7.93 3.99 -5.77
CA LEU A 88 -6.84 3.49 -6.62
C LEU A 88 -6.30 4.59 -7.55
N ILE A 89 -7.20 5.35 -8.18
CA ILE A 89 -6.82 6.47 -9.05
C ILE A 89 -6.13 7.56 -8.24
N LEU A 90 -6.73 7.96 -7.11
CA LEU A 90 -6.18 9.01 -6.24
C LEU A 90 -4.81 8.60 -5.67
N GLN A 91 -4.67 7.37 -5.20
CA GLN A 91 -3.40 6.86 -4.67
C GLN A 91 -2.34 6.80 -5.76
N GLY A 92 -2.69 6.46 -7.01
CA GLY A 92 -1.76 6.45 -8.13
C GLY A 92 -1.20 7.86 -8.40
N ILE A 93 -2.10 8.85 -8.49
CA ILE A 93 -1.72 10.26 -8.67
C ILE A 93 -0.85 10.74 -7.49
N LEU A 94 -1.27 10.47 -6.25
CA LEU A 94 -0.52 10.84 -5.06
C LEU A 94 0.86 10.18 -5.02
N SER A 95 0.97 8.91 -5.41
CA SER A 95 2.25 8.18 -5.45
C SER A 95 3.21 8.81 -6.47
N ILE A 96 2.72 9.20 -7.65
CA ILE A 96 3.51 9.91 -8.66
C ILE A 96 4.00 11.25 -8.12
N ILE A 97 3.11 12.05 -7.51
CA ILE A 97 3.48 13.34 -6.93
C ILE A 97 4.56 13.17 -5.85
N VAL A 98 4.34 12.23 -4.92
CA VAL A 98 5.27 11.95 -3.82
C VAL A 98 6.62 11.46 -4.35
N TYR A 99 6.64 10.63 -5.39
CA TYR A 99 7.88 10.20 -6.05
C TYR A 99 8.68 11.40 -6.55
N TYR A 100 8.08 12.26 -7.38
CA TYR A 100 8.79 13.40 -7.96
C TYR A 100 9.22 14.45 -6.93
N ILE A 101 8.45 14.65 -5.85
CA ILE A 101 8.86 15.55 -4.75
C ILE A 101 10.20 15.10 -4.14
N ILE A 102 10.47 13.79 -4.08
CA ILE A 102 11.69 13.25 -3.51
C ILE A 102 12.80 13.14 -4.55
N THR A 103 12.49 12.67 -5.77
CA THR A 103 13.53 12.43 -6.78
C THR A 103 14.05 13.70 -7.41
N LEU A 104 13.20 14.69 -7.71
CA LEU A 104 13.65 15.91 -8.40
C LEU A 104 14.74 16.68 -7.64
N PRO A 105 14.65 16.89 -6.30
CA PRO A 105 15.73 17.54 -5.56
C PRO A 105 17.01 16.70 -5.52
N LEU A 106 16.89 15.37 -5.41
CA LEU A 106 18.04 14.47 -5.38
C LEU A 106 18.76 14.48 -6.73
N ASP A 107 18.01 14.36 -7.82
CA ASP A 107 18.56 14.41 -9.17
C ASP A 107 19.23 15.78 -9.42
N PHE A 108 18.65 16.89 -8.95
CA PHE A 108 19.26 18.23 -9.12
C PHE A 108 20.57 18.42 -8.33
N ILE A 109 20.68 17.84 -7.14
CA ILE A 109 21.85 18.01 -6.27
C ILE A 109 23.01 17.09 -6.69
N PHE A 110 22.68 15.90 -7.20
CA PHE A 110 23.64 14.84 -7.48
C PHE A 110 23.82 14.56 -8.99
N SER A 111 23.25 15.39 -9.89
CA SER A 111 23.52 15.39 -11.34
C SER A 111 24.83 16.06 -11.72
#